data_AF-A0A914CCJ3-F1
#
_entry.id   AF-A0A914CCJ3-F1
#
_cell.length_a   1.000
_cell.length_b   1.000
_cell.length_c   1.000
_cell.angle_alpha   90.00
_cell.angle_beta   90.00
_cell.angle_gamma   90.00
#
_symmetry.space_group_name_H-M   'P 1'
#
loop_
_entity.id
_entity.type
_entity.pdbx_description
1 polymer ?
#
loop_
_entity_poly.entity_id
_entity_poly.type
_entity_poly.pdbx_seq_one_letter_code
_entity_poly.pdbx_strand_id
1 'polypeptide(L)'
;MSESNMIFYENKLLGYPRMRMLKVNNKSCEVVNSFRREITQCFGKYSEANEDQTPIGSEKMFSFEYQSAEILDSESYWGEISTYGGGGFVQDLSSNDPNETLARIATLKENRWIDRGTRVVFIDFSLYNANINLFCIIK
;
A
#
# COMPACT_ATOMS: atom_id res chain seq x y z
N MET A 1 26.04 20.20 4.56
CA MET A 1 24.84 19.53 3.99
C MET A 1 24.82 18.12 4.57
N SER A 2 23.81 17.78 5.37
CA SER A 2 23.69 16.46 6.02
C SER A 2 23.63 15.35 4.96
N GLU A 3 24.50 14.35 5.05
CA GLU A 3 24.54 13.14 4.19
C GLU A 3 23.36 12.17 4.45
N SER A 4 22.23 12.68 4.93
CA SER A 4 21.05 11.86 5.20
C SER A 4 20.33 11.52 3.89
N ASN A 5 20.03 10.23 3.68
CA ASN A 5 19.19 9.67 2.61
C ASN A 5 19.87 9.52 1.24
N MET A 6 21.17 9.23 1.25
CA MET A 6 21.92 8.84 0.05
C MET A 6 21.92 7.32 -0.09
N ILE A 7 21.48 6.83 -1.25
CA ILE A 7 21.57 5.43 -1.66
C ILE A 7 22.84 5.29 -2.51
N PHE A 8 23.76 4.43 -2.05
CA PHE A 8 25.07 4.24 -2.67
C PHE A 8 25.84 5.55 -2.90
N TYR A 9 25.71 6.52 -1.99
CA TYR A 9 26.43 7.81 -1.96
C TYR A 9 26.14 8.81 -3.10
N GLU A 10 25.59 8.36 -4.24
CA GLU A 10 25.38 9.20 -5.42
C GLU A 10 23.90 9.49 -5.73
N ASN A 11 23.00 8.63 -5.26
CA ASN A 11 21.57 8.75 -5.51
C ASN A 11 20.87 9.25 -4.27
N LYS A 12 20.27 10.44 -4.34
CA LYS A 12 19.52 11.00 -3.24
C LYS A 12 18.06 10.52 -3.27
N LEU A 13 17.58 9.97 -2.16
CA LEU A 13 16.15 9.70 -1.97
C LEU A 13 15.39 11.02 -1.82
N LEU A 14 14.33 11.19 -2.61
CA LEU A 14 13.45 12.35 -2.56
C LEU A 14 12.21 12.04 -1.74
N GLY A 15 11.94 12.85 -0.72
CA GLY A 15 10.81 12.64 0.18
C GLY A 15 10.99 11.37 1.02
N TYR A 16 9.91 10.59 1.12
CA TYR A 16 9.86 9.32 1.83
C TYR A 16 9.23 8.23 0.95
N PRO A 17 9.60 6.96 1.13
CA PRO A 17 8.90 5.86 0.49
C PRO A 17 7.47 5.73 1.03
N ARG A 18 6.53 5.46 0.15
CA ARG A 18 5.11 5.30 0.47
C ARG A 18 4.65 3.88 0.16
N MET A 19 4.08 3.21 1.14
CA MET A 19 3.36 1.95 0.94
C MET A 19 1.88 2.25 0.69
N ARG A 20 1.27 1.61 -0.30
CA ARG A 20 -0.17 1.70 -0.57
C ARG A 20 -0.76 0.32 -0.82
N MET A 21 -1.85 -0.03 -0.14
CA MET A 21 -2.49 -1.33 -0.25
C MET A 21 -3.94 -1.21 -0.69
N LEU A 22 -4.35 -2.13 -1.57
CA LEU A 22 -5.74 -2.37 -1.90
C LEU A 22 -6.17 -3.78 -1.50
N LYS A 23 -7.39 -3.88 -1.01
CA LYS A 23 -8.03 -5.13 -0.59
C LYS A 23 -9.49 -5.16 -1.00
N VAL A 24 -10.03 -6.36 -1.15
CA VAL A 24 -11.44 -6.58 -1.49
C VAL A 24 -12.23 -7.02 -0.27
N ASN A 25 -13.53 -6.72 -0.29
CA ASN A 25 -14.42 -7.08 0.79
C ASN A 25 -14.73 -8.59 0.81
N ASN A 26 -15.20 -9.09 1.96
CA ASN A 26 -15.52 -10.50 2.19
C ASN A 26 -16.78 -11.01 1.43
N LYS A 27 -17.48 -10.13 0.70
CA LYS A 27 -18.65 -10.48 -0.11
C LYS A 27 -18.38 -10.37 -1.61
N SER A 28 -17.11 -10.24 -1.98
CA SER A 28 -16.67 -10.09 -3.37
C SER A 28 -16.77 -11.37 -4.20
N CYS A 29 -17.11 -12.51 -3.58
CA CYS A 29 -17.48 -13.73 -4.28
C CYS A 29 -18.56 -14.51 -3.53
N GLU A 30 -19.22 -15.42 -4.25
CA GLU A 30 -20.23 -16.30 -3.70
C GLU A 30 -19.65 -17.70 -3.41
N VAL A 31 -19.86 -18.19 -2.20
CA VAL A 31 -19.55 -19.57 -1.82
C VAL A 31 -20.70 -20.48 -2.25
N VAL A 32 -20.38 -21.54 -2.99
CA VAL A 32 -21.33 -22.58 -3.43
C VAL A 32 -22.06 -23.16 -2.22
N ASN A 33 -23.38 -23.34 -2.35
CA ASN A 33 -24.27 -23.78 -1.27
C ASN A 33 -23.74 -24.95 -0.45
N SER A 34 -23.17 -25.97 -1.12
CA SER A 34 -22.64 -27.18 -0.49
C SER A 34 -21.48 -26.92 0.48
N PHE A 35 -20.76 -25.80 0.36
CA PHE A 35 -19.59 -25.45 1.17
C PHE A 35 -19.84 -24.26 2.10
N ARG A 36 -21.05 -23.71 2.14
CA ARG A 36 -21.37 -22.54 2.98
C ARG A 36 -21.21 -22.79 4.48
N ARG A 37 -21.23 -24.05 4.92
CA ARG A 37 -21.03 -24.40 6.33
C ARG A 37 -19.55 -24.31 6.73
N GLU A 38 -18.65 -24.71 5.84
CA GLU A 38 -17.20 -24.76 6.08
C GLU A 38 -16.49 -23.47 5.67
N ILE A 39 -16.95 -22.81 4.60
CA ILE A 39 -16.33 -21.60 4.05
C ILE A 39 -17.22 -20.40 4.39
N THR A 40 -16.83 -19.66 5.43
CA THR A 40 -17.56 -18.50 5.95
C THR A 40 -17.09 -17.16 5.34
N GLN A 41 -15.94 -17.17 4.65
CA GLN A 41 -15.32 -15.98 4.07
C GLN A 41 -14.97 -16.20 2.60
N CYS A 42 -15.24 -15.19 1.77
CA CYS A 42 -14.99 -15.22 0.32
C CYS A 42 -14.35 -13.92 -0.15
N PHE A 43 -13.12 -14.02 -0.67
CA PHE A 43 -12.43 -12.88 -1.28
C PHE A 43 -12.19 -13.18 -2.76
N GLY A 44 -12.92 -12.50 -3.64
CA GLY A 44 -12.91 -12.70 -5.08
C GLY A 44 -11.77 -11.98 -5.80
N LYS A 45 -11.88 -11.85 -7.11
CA LYS A 45 -10.93 -11.06 -7.92
C LYS A 45 -11.07 -9.57 -7.58
N TYR A 46 -9.99 -8.82 -7.81
CA TYR A 46 -10.03 -7.37 -7.67
C TYR A 46 -10.94 -6.75 -8.73
N SER A 47 -11.78 -5.82 -8.29
CA SER A 47 -12.45 -4.80 -9.09
C SER A 47 -12.68 -3.59 -8.19
N GLU A 48 -12.71 -2.38 -8.74
CA GLU A 48 -12.95 -1.16 -7.95
C GLU A 48 -14.27 -1.23 -7.17
N ALA A 49 -15.32 -1.81 -7.76
CA ALA A 49 -16.60 -2.00 -7.08
C ALA A 49 -16.56 -2.95 -5.86
N ASN A 50 -15.55 -3.83 -5.78
CA ASN A 50 -15.36 -4.78 -4.70
C ASN A 50 -14.32 -4.34 -3.67
N GLU A 51 -13.75 -3.14 -3.82
CA GLU A 51 -12.80 -2.60 -2.86
C GLU A 51 -13.39 -2.53 -1.46
N ASP A 52 -12.60 -2.93 -0.48
CA ASP A 52 -12.93 -2.78 0.92
C ASP A 52 -12.39 -1.43 1.41
N GLN A 53 -13.32 -0.51 1.67
CA GLN A 53 -13.02 0.82 2.19
C GLN A 53 -13.23 0.90 3.72
N THR A 54 -13.52 -0.24 4.36
CA THR A 54 -13.75 -0.26 5.81
C THR A 54 -12.43 -0.06 6.57
N PRO A 55 -12.42 0.74 7.65
CA PRO A 55 -11.22 0.94 8.46
C PRO A 55 -10.68 -0.37 9.04
N ILE A 56 -9.35 -0.50 9.07
CA ILE A 56 -8.66 -1.69 9.54
C ILE A 56 -8.48 -1.61 11.06
N GLY A 57 -9.10 -2.53 11.79
CA GLY A 57 -9.00 -2.56 13.25
C GLY A 57 -9.70 -1.37 13.92
N SER A 58 -9.30 -1.09 15.16
CA SER A 58 -9.92 -0.04 16.00
C SER A 58 -9.04 1.22 16.12
N GLU A 59 -7.85 1.20 15.52
CA GLU A 59 -6.91 2.31 15.60
C GLU A 59 -7.30 3.42 14.63
N LYS A 60 -7.45 4.65 15.14
CA LYS A 60 -7.65 5.84 14.33
C LYS A 60 -6.31 6.36 13.82
N MET A 61 -5.66 5.59 12.96
CA MET A 61 -4.44 6.00 12.27
C MET A 61 -4.74 6.12 10.78
N PHE A 62 -4.12 7.12 10.13
CA PHE A 62 -4.25 7.35 8.70
C PHE A 62 -3.99 6.09 7.86
N SER A 63 -3.03 5.26 8.31
CA SER A 63 -2.65 4.01 7.64
C SER A 63 -3.73 2.92 7.68
N PHE A 64 -4.69 3.02 8.60
CA PHE A 64 -5.79 2.08 8.75
C PHE A 64 -7.11 2.62 8.20
N GLU A 65 -7.12 3.84 7.67
CA GLU A 65 -8.28 4.45 7.01
C GLU A 65 -8.11 4.45 5.50
N TYR A 66 -9.17 4.11 4.78
CA TYR A 66 -9.17 4.13 3.33
C TYR A 66 -9.15 5.57 2.81
N GLN A 67 -8.28 5.87 1.85
CA GLN A 67 -8.20 7.16 1.18
C GLN A 67 -8.64 7.02 -0.27
N SER A 68 -9.43 7.97 -0.77
CA SER A 68 -9.85 8.00 -2.15
C SER A 68 -8.73 8.44 -3.09
N ALA A 69 -8.87 8.15 -4.38
CA ALA A 69 -7.91 8.54 -5.40
C ALA A 69 -7.68 10.05 -5.46
N GLU A 70 -8.73 10.85 -5.23
CA GLU A 70 -8.68 12.31 -5.22
C GLU A 70 -7.90 12.86 -4.03
N ILE A 71 -8.02 12.24 -2.85
CA ILE A 71 -7.26 12.63 -1.65
C ILE A 71 -5.78 12.32 -1.82
N LEU A 72 -5.49 11.17 -2.44
CA LEU A 72 -4.13 10.71 -2.67
C LEU A 72 -3.47 11.35 -3.90
N ASP A 73 -4.21 12.12 -4.69
CA ASP A 73 -3.78 12.67 -5.99
C ASP A 73 -3.12 11.59 -6.86
N SER A 74 -3.83 10.47 -7.01
CA SER A 74 -3.28 9.25 -7.60
C SER A 74 -4.21 8.65 -8.62
N GLU A 75 -3.62 8.16 -9.70
CA GLU A 75 -4.33 7.55 -10.81
C GLU A 75 -4.33 6.02 -10.71
N SER A 76 -5.17 5.39 -11.52
CA SER A 76 -5.16 3.93 -11.65
C SER A 76 -3.81 3.40 -12.16
N TYR A 77 -3.40 2.23 -11.67
CA TYR A 77 -2.20 1.53 -12.09
C TYR A 77 -2.55 0.26 -12.87
N TRP A 78 -2.05 0.16 -14.10
CA TRP A 78 -2.20 -1.05 -14.92
C TRP A 78 -1.16 -2.09 -14.50
N GLY A 79 -1.61 -3.16 -13.84
CA GLY A 79 -0.76 -4.29 -13.48
C GLY A 79 -0.96 -5.49 -14.41
N GLU A 80 -0.24 -6.57 -14.12
CA GLU A 80 -0.27 -7.79 -14.93
C GLU A 80 -1.63 -8.50 -14.90
N ILE A 81 -2.28 -8.55 -13.73
CA ILE A 81 -3.51 -9.32 -13.52
C ILE A 81 -4.77 -8.44 -13.67
N SER A 82 -4.68 -7.17 -13.26
CA SER A 82 -5.80 -6.23 -13.30
C SER A 82 -5.30 -4.79 -13.31
N THR A 83 -6.21 -3.86 -13.61
CA THR A 83 -6.01 -2.43 -13.36
C THR A 83 -6.48 -2.13 -11.94
N TYR A 84 -5.67 -1.42 -11.17
CA TYR A 84 -5.92 -1.08 -9.77
C TYR A 84 -6.22 0.41 -9.64
N GLY A 85 -7.23 0.81 -8.89
CA GLY A 85 -7.58 2.20 -8.65
C GLY A 85 -6.50 3.00 -7.91
N GLY A 86 -6.67 4.33 -7.87
CA GLY A 86 -5.74 5.24 -7.18
C GLY A 86 -5.85 5.19 -5.64
N GLY A 87 -7.01 4.83 -5.10
CA GLY A 87 -7.26 4.82 -3.66
C GLY A 87 -6.47 3.76 -2.88
N GLY A 88 -6.77 3.65 -1.59
CA GLY A 88 -6.28 2.57 -0.74
C GLY A 88 -5.84 3.03 0.65
N PHE A 89 -5.28 2.08 1.38
CA PHE A 89 -4.67 2.30 2.68
C PHE A 89 -3.21 2.70 2.49
N VAL A 90 -2.74 3.75 3.16
CA VAL A 90 -1.43 4.35 2.88
C VAL A 90 -0.58 4.49 4.13
N GLN A 91 0.66 3.99 4.09
CA GLN A 91 1.67 4.20 5.13
C GLN A 91 2.92 4.83 4.53
N ASP A 92 3.22 6.05 4.96
CA ASP A 92 4.50 6.70 4.67
C ASP A 92 5.59 6.18 5.60
N LEU A 93 6.77 5.85 5.06
CA LEU A 93 7.92 5.37 5.82
C LEU A 93 8.84 6.53 6.21
N SER A 94 9.74 6.30 7.16
CA SER A 94 10.75 7.29 7.52
C SER A 94 11.91 7.23 6.52
N SER A 95 12.31 8.37 5.99
CA SER A 95 13.49 8.48 5.13
C SER A 95 14.80 8.54 5.93
N ASN A 96 14.73 9.03 7.17
CA ASN A 96 15.90 9.43 7.97
C ASN A 96 16.26 8.42 9.06
N ASP A 97 15.28 7.69 9.60
CA ASP A 97 15.49 6.75 10.70
C ASP A 97 14.99 5.33 10.31
N PRO A 98 15.91 4.37 10.08
CA PRO A 98 15.56 2.98 9.83
C PRO A 98 14.77 2.34 10.98
N ASN A 99 15.02 2.72 12.24
CA ASN A 99 14.33 2.14 13.38
C ASN A 99 12.87 2.58 13.43
N GLU A 100 12.58 3.82 13.07
CA GLU A 100 11.22 4.33 12.94
C GLU A 100 10.45 3.57 11.83
N THR A 101 11.09 3.36 10.69
CA THR A 101 10.51 2.57 9.60
C THR A 101 10.23 1.13 10.03
N LEU A 102 11.17 0.49 10.75
CA LEU A 102 10.96 -0.86 11.29
C LEU A 102 9.81 -0.90 12.31
N ALA A 103 9.70 0.11 13.18
CA ALA A 103 8.61 0.21 14.15
C ALA A 103 7.25 0.37 13.45
N ARG A 104 7.13 1.25 12.46
CA ARG A 104 5.91 1.42 11.65
C ARG A 104 5.50 0.11 10.97
N ILE A 105 6.45 -0.58 10.34
CA ILE A 105 6.20 -1.89 9.69
C ILE A 105 5.77 -2.95 10.74
N ALA A 106 6.37 -2.94 11.92
CA ALA A 106 5.98 -3.85 13.00
C ALA A 106 4.53 -3.61 13.45
N THR A 107 4.12 -2.35 13.63
CA THR A 107 2.71 -1.99 13.95
C THR A 107 1.75 -2.43 12.86
N LEU A 108 2.09 -2.22 11.58
CA LEU A 108 1.26 -2.71 10.47
C LEU A 108 1.11 -4.24 10.49
N LYS A 109 2.20 -4.95 10.80
CA LYS A 109 2.21 -6.41 10.87
C LYS A 109 1.36 -6.92 12.04
N GLU A 110 1.49 -6.33 13.21
CA GLU A 110 0.72 -6.70 14.41
C GLU A 110 -0.79 -6.52 14.19
N ASN A 111 -1.18 -5.44 13.53
CA ASN A 111 -2.57 -5.13 13.18
C ASN A 111 -3.08 -5.84 11.92
N ARG A 112 -2.30 -6.77 11.34
CA ARG A 112 -2.67 -7.54 10.12
C ARG A 112 -3.09 -6.63 8.97
N TRP A 113 -2.33 -5.56 8.74
CA TRP A 113 -2.59 -4.63 7.64
C TRP A 113 -2.72 -5.36 6.30
N ILE A 114 -1.87 -6.36 6.08
CA ILE A 114 -2.00 -7.34 4.98
C ILE A 114 -2.76 -8.57 5.49
N ASP A 115 -3.82 -8.93 4.77
CA ASP A 115 -4.68 -10.08 5.07
C ASP A 115 -5.14 -10.83 3.80
N ARG A 116 -6.04 -11.81 3.98
CA ARG A 116 -6.55 -12.65 2.87
C ARG A 116 -7.29 -11.86 1.79
N GLY A 117 -7.82 -10.69 2.12
CA GLY A 117 -8.51 -9.80 1.19
C GLY A 117 -7.57 -8.93 0.37
N THR A 118 -6.29 -8.84 0.74
CA THR A 118 -5.30 -7.99 0.06
C THR A 118 -5.07 -8.46 -1.38
N ARG A 119 -4.99 -7.51 -2.33
CA ARG A 119 -4.83 -7.80 -3.76
C ARG A 119 -3.57 -7.21 -4.35
N VAL A 120 -3.13 -6.07 -3.85
CA VAL A 120 -1.86 -5.44 -4.26
C VAL A 120 -1.32 -4.57 -3.13
N VAL A 121 0.00 -4.52 -3.05
CA VAL A 121 0.76 -3.59 -2.20
C VAL A 121 1.79 -2.92 -3.10
N PHE A 122 1.72 -1.60 -3.19
CA PHE A 122 2.67 -0.74 -3.88
C PHE A 122 3.71 -0.22 -2.89
N ILE A 123 4.94 -0.04 -3.36
CA ILE A 123 6.01 0.63 -2.62
C ILE A 123 6.63 1.65 -3.57
N ASP A 124 6.21 2.90 -3.41
CA ASP A 124 6.57 3.97 -4.33
C ASP A 124 7.63 4.87 -3.69
N PHE A 125 8.70 5.16 -4.42
CA PHE A 125 9.69 6.16 -4.02
C PHE A 125 10.42 6.73 -5.23
N SER A 126 11.10 7.87 -5.04
CA SER A 126 11.84 8.54 -6.11
C SER A 126 13.27 8.84 -5.69
N LEU A 127 14.19 8.63 -6.62
CA LEU A 127 15.61 8.91 -6.48
C LEU A 127 16.04 9.99 -7.45
N TYR A 128 17.04 10.77 -7.06
CA TYR A 128 17.67 11.76 -7.92
C TYR A 128 19.18 11.60 -7.90
N ASN A 129 19.76 11.44 -9.09
CA ASN A 129 21.20 11.41 -9.28
C ASN A 129 21.69 12.78 -9.78
N ALA A 130 22.46 13.47 -8.95
CA ALA A 130 22.97 14.81 -9.26
C ALA A 130 24.13 14.80 -10.28
N ASN A 131 24.87 13.69 -10.40
CA ASN A 131 26.02 13.58 -11.30
C ASN A 131 25.59 13.63 -12.78
N ILE A 132 24.43 13.03 -13.09
CA ILE A 132 23.88 12.97 -14.45
C ILE A 132 22.52 13.70 -14.61
N ASN A 133 22.07 14.41 -13.58
CA ASN A 133 20.78 15.12 -13.54
C ASN A 133 19.59 14.21 -13.95
N LEU A 134 19.48 13.05 -13.31
CA LEU A 134 18.48 12.03 -13.63
C LEU A 134 17.54 11.79 -12.45
N PHE A 135 16.23 11.79 -12.72
CA PHE A 135 15.21 11.33 -11.80
C PHE A 135 14.85 9.86 -12.11
N CYS A 136 14.82 9.02 -11.09
CA CYS A 136 14.40 7.63 -11.18
C CYS A 136 13.19 7.43 -10.26
N ILE A 137 12.05 7.11 -10.85
CA ILE A 137 10.79 6.86 -10.13
C ILE A 137 10.60 5.35 -10.06
N ILE A 138 10.39 4.83 -8.85
CA ILE A 138 10.25 3.40 -8.58
C ILE A 138 8.83 3.17 -8.04
N LYS A 139 8.15 2.21 -8.65
CA LYS A 139 6.80 1.72 -8.31
C LYS A 139 6.80 0.20 -8.32
#